data_AF-A0A087A4V2-F1
#
_entry.id   AF-A0A087A4V2-F1
#
_cell.length_a   1.000
_cell.length_b   1.000
_cell.length_c   1.000
_cell.angle_alpha   90.00
_cell.angle_beta   90.00
_cell.angle_gamma   90.00
#
_symmetry.space_group_name_H-M   'P 1'
#
loop_
_entity.id
_entity.type
_entity.pdbx_description
1 polymer ?
#
loop_
_entity_poly.entity_id
_entity_poly.type
_entity_poly.pdbx_seq_one_letter_code
_entity_poly.pdbx_strand_id
1 'polypeptide(L)'
;MTAANQIAQNAQQAADDYVSYEYLTVTAAPDRNAVLADGYRAFGWELQDADSRTLRLRRARAIDNKTELVRLQRRFEAQSAQIANLDAAPARNGRIAALSLGLVGCAFLAGATFAYLASMIALMIILAVPGFACWIAAYPACRAVVAATGRRAAPTIERLYDLNDDVCRKAHALLR
;
A
#
# COMPACT_ATOMS: atom_id res chain seq x y z
N MET A 1 8.96 57.61 -24.69
CA MET A 1 9.88 56.45 -24.70
C MET A 1 9.85 55.63 -23.40
N THR A 2 9.22 56.10 -22.32
CA THR A 2 9.22 55.44 -21.00
C THR A 2 8.22 54.27 -20.87
N ALA A 3 7.05 54.34 -21.54
CA ALA A 3 6.03 53.30 -21.47
C ALA A 3 6.42 52.00 -22.21
N ALA A 4 7.17 52.09 -23.32
CA ALA A 4 7.65 50.92 -24.06
C ALA A 4 8.72 50.13 -23.28
N ASN A 5 9.56 50.83 -22.51
CA ASN A 5 10.56 50.19 -21.65
C ASN A 5 9.92 49.49 -20.44
N GLN A 6 8.83 50.04 -19.89
CA GLN A 6 8.08 49.41 -18.80
C GLN A 6 7.36 48.14 -19.25
N ILE A 7 6.78 48.12 -20.46
CA ILE A 7 6.13 46.92 -21.02
C ILE A 7 7.16 45.83 -21.29
N ALA A 8 8.33 46.18 -21.83
CA ALA A 8 9.42 45.25 -22.05
C ALA A 8 9.98 44.69 -20.73
N GLN A 9 10.13 45.52 -19.69
CA GLN A 9 10.58 45.09 -18.37
C GLN A 9 9.56 44.18 -17.67
N ASN A 10 8.26 44.50 -17.73
CA ASN A 10 7.20 43.65 -17.17
C ASN A 10 7.06 42.32 -17.92
N ALA A 11 7.23 42.32 -19.25
CA ALA A 11 7.24 41.11 -20.05
C ALA A 11 8.47 40.24 -19.76
N GLN A 12 9.63 40.85 -19.54
CA GLN A 12 10.85 40.13 -19.13
C GLN A 12 10.67 39.54 -17.72
N GLN A 13 10.09 40.28 -16.77
CA GLN A 13 9.78 39.78 -15.42
C GLN A 13 8.75 38.64 -15.44
N ALA A 14 7.72 38.72 -16.29
CA ALA A 14 6.73 37.66 -16.46
C ALA A 14 7.31 36.40 -17.15
N ALA A 15 8.34 36.57 -17.99
CA ALA A 15 9.08 35.47 -18.59
C ALA A 15 10.08 34.83 -17.62
N ASP A 16 10.69 35.62 -16.73
CA ASP A 16 11.54 35.14 -15.62
C ASP A 16 10.73 34.43 -14.52
N ASP A 17 9.46 34.79 -14.35
CA ASP A 17 8.51 34.19 -13.39
C ASP A 17 7.74 32.99 -13.97
N TYR A 18 8.00 32.59 -15.22
CA TYR A 18 7.33 31.44 -15.83
C TYR A 18 7.89 30.12 -15.29
N VAL A 19 7.18 29.53 -14.32
CA VAL A 19 7.47 28.19 -13.81
C VAL A 19 6.61 27.14 -14.52
N SER A 20 7.25 26.26 -15.28
CA SER A 20 6.61 25.07 -15.83
C SER A 20 6.43 24.00 -14.74
N TYR A 21 5.25 23.39 -14.66
CA TYR A 21 4.93 22.37 -13.65
C TYR A 21 4.80 20.96 -14.25
N GLU A 22 5.24 19.97 -13.48
CA GLU A 22 4.96 18.55 -13.67
C GLU A 22 3.84 18.13 -12.71
N TYR A 23 3.02 17.18 -13.16
CA TYR A 23 1.90 16.64 -12.39
C TYR A 23 2.06 15.14 -12.20
N LEU A 24 1.72 14.66 -11.01
CA LEU A 24 1.75 13.26 -10.65
C LEU A 24 0.44 12.90 -9.95
N THR A 25 -0.16 11.79 -10.36
CA THR A 25 -1.31 11.21 -9.66
C THR A 25 -0.91 9.86 -9.09
N VAL A 26 -1.11 9.68 -7.79
CA VAL A 26 -0.76 8.45 -7.08
C VAL A 26 -2.03 7.87 -6.47
N THR A 27 -2.26 6.57 -6.70
CA THR A 27 -3.39 5.84 -6.10
C THR A 27 -2.90 5.07 -4.89
N ALA A 28 -3.51 5.30 -3.73
CA ALA A 28 -3.12 4.67 -2.47
C ALA A 28 -4.32 4.42 -1.55
N ALA A 29 -4.08 3.64 -0.49
CA ALA A 29 -5.08 3.43 0.55
C ALA A 29 -5.22 4.71 1.42
N PRO A 30 -6.44 5.05 1.87
CA PRO A 30 -6.71 6.33 2.55
C PRO A 30 -5.84 6.56 3.80
N ASP A 31 -5.55 5.51 4.55
CA ASP A 31 -4.70 5.49 5.74
C ASP A 31 -3.23 5.83 5.45
N ARG A 32 -2.79 5.64 4.21
CA ARG A 32 -1.40 5.90 3.78
C ARG A 32 -1.22 7.23 3.07
N ASN A 33 -2.31 7.93 2.75
CA ASN A 33 -2.27 9.17 1.99
C ASN A 33 -1.39 10.24 2.64
N ALA A 34 -1.50 10.41 3.97
CA ALA A 34 -0.71 11.40 4.71
C ALA A 34 0.80 11.10 4.63
N VAL A 35 1.19 9.85 4.91
CA VAL A 35 2.59 9.42 4.90
C VAL A 35 3.20 9.55 3.50
N LEU A 36 2.44 9.18 2.46
CA LEU A 36 2.91 9.34 1.08
C LEU A 36 3.04 10.81 0.70
N ALA A 37 2.06 11.65 1.04
CA ALA A 37 2.12 13.08 0.76
C ALA A 37 3.36 13.73 1.41
N ASP A 38 3.68 13.37 2.66
CA ASP A 38 4.88 13.85 3.35
C ASP A 38 6.18 13.33 2.72
N GLY A 39 6.22 12.05 2.33
CA GLY A 39 7.37 11.50 1.59
C GLY A 39 7.58 12.20 0.25
N TYR A 40 6.51 12.46 -0.50
CA TYR A 40 6.57 13.14 -1.80
C TYR A 40 7.04 14.60 -1.68
N ARG A 41 6.75 15.30 -0.59
CA ARG A 41 7.30 16.64 -0.30
C ARG A 41 8.82 16.66 -0.30
N ALA A 42 9.47 15.61 0.19
CA ALA A 42 10.93 15.51 0.19
C ALA A 42 11.55 15.45 -1.22
N PHE A 43 10.75 15.14 -2.25
CA PHE A 43 11.15 15.16 -3.66
C PHE A 43 10.67 16.41 -4.41
N GLY A 44 10.20 17.43 -3.68
CA GLY A 44 9.73 18.71 -4.20
C GLY A 44 8.28 18.69 -4.69
N TRP A 45 7.53 17.61 -4.46
CA TRP A 45 6.12 17.56 -4.84
C TRP A 45 5.25 18.29 -3.80
N GLU A 46 4.39 19.17 -4.28
CA GLU A 46 3.37 19.84 -3.52
C GLU A 46 2.03 19.14 -3.70
N LEU A 47 1.32 18.93 -2.59
CA LEU A 47 -0.03 18.38 -2.64
C LEU A 47 -0.98 19.45 -3.19
N GLN A 48 -1.64 19.13 -4.31
CA GLN A 48 -2.65 19.99 -4.90
C GLN A 48 -4.06 19.61 -4.42
N ASP A 49 -4.33 18.30 -4.42
CA ASP A 49 -5.64 17.77 -4.06
C ASP A 49 -5.49 16.33 -3.55
N ALA A 50 -6.37 15.93 -2.64
CA ALA A 50 -6.39 14.61 -2.04
C ALA A 50 -7.83 14.10 -1.98
N ASP A 51 -8.10 13.04 -2.73
CA ASP A 51 -9.31 12.24 -2.61
C ASP A 51 -9.02 11.00 -1.75
N SER A 52 -10.08 10.29 -1.35
CA SER A 52 -10.01 9.07 -0.53
C SER A 52 -8.98 8.04 -1.02
N ARG A 53 -8.81 7.90 -2.34
CA ARG A 53 -7.86 6.93 -2.94
C ARG A 53 -6.83 7.53 -3.88
N THR A 54 -6.89 8.83 -4.15
CA THR A 54 -5.99 9.45 -5.14
C THR A 54 -5.38 10.73 -4.60
N LEU A 55 -4.07 10.86 -4.77
CA LEU A 55 -3.30 12.06 -4.44
C LEU A 55 -2.86 12.72 -5.74
N ARG A 56 -3.18 14.00 -5.91
CA ARG A 56 -2.72 14.83 -7.02
C ARG A 56 -1.63 15.76 -6.52
N LEU A 57 -0.47 15.65 -7.13
CA LEU A 57 0.75 16.33 -6.75
C LEU A 57 1.25 17.15 -7.93
N ARG A 58 1.83 18.33 -7.65
CA ARG A 58 2.50 19.18 -8.64
C ARG A 58 3.92 19.50 -8.20
N ARG A 59 4.84 19.72 -9.14
CA ARG A 59 6.24 20.11 -8.85
C ARG A 59 6.80 21.00 -9.95
N ALA A 60 7.68 21.94 -9.62
CA ALA A 60 8.39 22.72 -10.63
C ALA A 60 9.29 21.84 -11.52
N ARG A 61 9.34 22.13 -12.83
CA ARG A 61 10.06 21.33 -13.83
C ARG A 61 11.57 21.58 -13.85
N ALA A 62 12.00 22.75 -13.39
CA ALA A 62 13.41 23.14 -13.28
C ALA A 62 14.02 22.49 -12.04
N ILE A 63 14.69 21.35 -12.22
CA ILE A 63 15.43 20.64 -11.17
C ILE A 63 16.75 20.18 -11.79
N ASP A 64 17.86 20.55 -11.17
CA ASP A 64 19.20 20.26 -11.69
C ASP A 64 19.48 18.74 -11.69
N ASN A 65 19.37 18.08 -10.53
CA ASN A 65 19.69 16.66 -10.36
C ASN A 65 18.52 15.71 -10.64
N LYS A 66 17.77 15.96 -11.73
CA LYS A 66 16.52 15.24 -12.04
C LYS A 66 16.68 13.72 -12.14
N THR A 67 17.75 13.23 -12.77
CA THR A 67 17.96 11.79 -12.99
C THR A 67 18.13 11.03 -11.68
N GLU A 68 18.90 11.58 -10.74
CA GLU A 68 19.13 10.98 -9.42
C GLU A 68 17.86 11.04 -8.56
N LEU A 69 17.15 12.17 -8.61
CA LEU A 69 15.89 12.35 -7.89
C LEU A 69 14.82 11.34 -8.34
N VAL A 70 14.71 11.09 -9.66
CA VAL A 70 13.79 10.07 -10.20
C VAL A 70 14.18 8.66 -9.74
N ARG A 71 15.49 8.37 -9.64
CA ARG A 71 15.98 7.08 -9.13
C ARG A 71 15.61 6.88 -7.66
N LEU A 72 15.82 7.89 -6.82
CA LEU A 72 15.44 7.86 -5.41
C LEU A 72 13.91 7.78 -5.24
N GLN A 73 13.15 8.52 -6.04
CA GLN A 73 11.69 8.46 -6.03
C GLN A 73 11.18 7.05 -6.35
N ARG A 74 11.70 6.40 -7.41
CA ARG A 74 11.33 5.01 -7.75
C ARG A 74 11.65 4.04 -6.61
N ARG A 75 12.76 4.27 -5.89
CA ARG A 75 13.15 3.45 -4.74
C ARG A 75 12.15 3.62 -3.60
N PHE A 76 11.81 4.85 -3.25
CA PHE A 76 10.79 5.17 -2.24
C PHE A 76 9.42 4.58 -2.61
N GLU A 77 9.01 4.68 -3.88
CA GLU A 77 7.75 4.10 -4.37
C GLU A 77 7.74 2.58 -4.23
N ALA A 78 8.84 1.91 -4.60
CA ALA A 78 8.98 0.46 -4.45
C ALA A 78 8.94 0.02 -2.98
N GLN A 79 9.63 0.74 -2.09
CA GLN A 79 9.64 0.48 -0.65
C GLN A 79 8.26 0.73 -0.03
N SER A 80 7.60 1.82 -0.40
CA SER A 80 6.26 2.16 0.05
C SER A 80 5.22 1.15 -0.44
N ALA A 81 5.34 0.65 -1.67
CA ALA A 81 4.50 -0.45 -2.17
C ALA A 81 4.74 -1.76 -1.39
N GLN A 82 5.99 -2.03 -1.01
CA GLN A 82 6.33 -3.19 -0.19
C GLN A 82 5.70 -3.13 1.21
N ILE A 83 5.72 -1.95 1.86
CA ILE A 83 5.02 -1.72 3.14
C ILE A 83 3.53 -2.04 3.00
N ALA A 84 2.86 -1.50 1.96
CA ALA A 84 1.43 -1.79 1.71
C ALA A 84 1.14 -3.29 1.60
N ASN A 85 2.00 -4.01 0.88
CA ASN A 85 1.85 -5.46 0.70
C ASN A 85 2.02 -6.24 2.01
N LEU A 86 2.92 -5.77 2.88
CA LEU A 86 3.16 -6.36 4.20
C LEU A 86 2.01 -6.06 5.18
N ASP A 87 1.46 -4.84 5.17
CA ASP A 87 0.30 -4.47 5.98
C ASP A 87 -0.97 -5.25 5.59
N ALA A 88 -1.15 -5.52 4.30
CA ALA A 88 -2.26 -6.33 3.80
C ALA A 88 -2.09 -7.84 4.03
N ALA A 89 -0.87 -8.32 4.34
CA ALA A 89 -0.56 -9.74 4.43
C ALA A 89 -1.28 -10.47 5.58
N PRO A 90 -1.38 -9.93 6.82
CA PRO A 90 -2.12 -10.58 7.90
C PRO A 90 -3.57 -10.84 7.54
N ALA A 91 -4.29 -9.83 7.02
CA ALA A 91 -5.68 -9.96 6.62
C ALA A 91 -5.85 -10.95 5.45
N ARG A 92 -4.96 -10.89 4.45
CA ARG A 92 -4.97 -11.82 3.30
C ARG A 92 -4.75 -13.26 3.75
N ASN A 93 -3.74 -13.51 4.57
CA ASN A 93 -3.40 -14.85 5.05
C ASN A 93 -4.50 -15.40 5.98
N GLY A 94 -5.08 -14.55 6.84
CA GLY A 94 -6.23 -14.92 7.67
C GLY A 94 -7.44 -15.35 6.84
N ARG A 95 -7.78 -14.60 5.78
CA ARG A 95 -8.86 -14.97 4.84
C ARG A 95 -8.58 -16.29 4.14
N ILE A 96 -7.37 -16.51 3.65
CA ILE A 96 -6.97 -17.78 3.01
C ILE A 96 -7.13 -18.95 3.99
N ALA A 97 -6.65 -18.80 5.22
CA ALA A 97 -6.76 -19.84 6.24
C ALA A 97 -8.22 -20.14 6.65
N ALA A 98 -9.06 -19.11 6.77
CA ALA A 98 -10.48 -19.29 7.09
C ALA A 98 -11.23 -19.99 5.94
N LEU A 99 -10.96 -19.60 4.70
CA LEU A 99 -11.58 -20.19 3.51
C LEU A 99 -11.17 -21.65 3.32
N SER A 100 -9.89 -21.99 3.54
CA SER A 100 -9.43 -23.37 3.43
C SER A 100 -10.06 -24.26 4.51
N LEU A 101 -10.13 -23.80 5.76
CA LEU A 101 -10.80 -24.56 6.84
C LEU A 101 -12.29 -24.73 6.57
N GLY A 102 -12.94 -23.69 6.04
CA GLY A 102 -14.34 -23.77 5.62
C GLY A 102 -14.57 -24.81 4.54
N LEU A 103 -13.73 -24.82 3.49
CA LEU A 103 -13.81 -25.76 2.39
C LEU A 103 -13.57 -27.21 2.85
N VAL A 104 -12.57 -27.42 3.71
CA VAL A 104 -12.29 -28.72 4.32
C VAL A 104 -13.48 -29.19 5.16
N GLY A 105 -14.06 -28.32 5.99
CA GLY A 105 -15.28 -28.63 6.76
C GLY A 105 -16.46 -29.04 5.87
N CYS A 106 -16.68 -28.32 4.76
CA CYS A 106 -17.70 -28.67 3.78
C CYS A 106 -17.46 -30.04 3.13
N ALA A 107 -16.21 -30.39 2.79
CA ALA A 107 -15.88 -31.69 2.22
C ALA A 107 -16.18 -32.84 3.19
N PHE A 108 -15.85 -32.67 4.48
CA PHE A 108 -16.18 -33.63 5.54
C PHE A 108 -17.70 -33.82 5.69
N LEU A 109 -18.48 -32.74 5.70
CA LEU A 109 -19.94 -32.83 5.80
C LEU A 109 -20.60 -33.41 4.56
N ALA A 110 -20.08 -33.10 3.36
CA ALA A 110 -20.54 -33.72 2.13
C ALA A 110 -20.31 -35.25 2.18
N GLY A 111 -19.11 -35.68 2.58
CA GLY A 111 -18.82 -37.10 2.78
C GLY A 111 -19.69 -37.75 3.86
N ALA A 112 -19.97 -37.06 4.96
CA ALA A 112 -20.90 -37.55 5.98
C ALA A 112 -22.31 -37.75 5.41
N THR A 113 -22.76 -36.84 4.54
CA THR A 113 -24.07 -36.93 3.89
C THR A 113 -24.13 -38.13 2.95
N PHE A 114 -23.11 -38.34 2.11
CA PHE A 114 -23.04 -39.52 1.26
C PHE A 114 -22.97 -40.84 2.06
N ALA A 115 -22.24 -40.84 3.18
CA ALA A 115 -22.19 -42.00 4.07
C ALA A 115 -23.56 -42.33 4.68
N TYR A 116 -24.35 -41.31 5.02
CA TYR A 116 -25.73 -41.49 5.45
C TYR A 116 -26.61 -42.10 4.34
N LEU A 117 -26.51 -41.61 3.09
CA LEU A 117 -27.24 -42.18 1.95
C LEU A 117 -26.86 -43.65 1.69
N ALA A 118 -25.60 -44.03 1.94
CA ALA A 118 -25.12 -45.40 1.82
C ALA A 118 -25.46 -46.29 3.03
N SER A 119 -26.28 -45.81 3.98
CA SER A 119 -26.60 -46.51 5.25
C SER A 119 -25.38 -46.85 6.12
N MET A 120 -24.24 -46.18 5.89
CA MET A 120 -23.01 -46.34 6.67
C MET A 120 -22.93 -45.34 7.83
N ILE A 121 -23.80 -45.53 8.83
CA ILE A 121 -23.97 -44.58 9.96
C ILE A 121 -22.65 -44.34 10.72
N ALA A 122 -21.84 -45.38 10.93
CA ALA A 122 -20.55 -45.23 11.62
C ALA A 122 -19.61 -44.25 10.89
N LEU A 123 -19.56 -44.30 9.56
CA LEU A 123 -18.70 -43.44 8.75
C LEU A 123 -19.21 -42.00 8.71
N MET A 124 -20.54 -41.81 8.76
CA MET A 124 -21.16 -40.48 8.91
C MET A 124 -20.70 -39.80 10.21
N ILE A 125 -20.72 -40.50 11.35
CA ILE A 125 -20.30 -39.94 12.64
C ILE A 125 -18.82 -39.56 12.61
N ILE A 126 -17.97 -40.46 12.10
CA ILE A 126 -16.52 -40.24 12.01
C ILE A 126 -16.17 -39.03 11.13
N LEU A 127 -16.94 -38.74 10.07
CA LEU A 127 -16.74 -37.57 9.22
C LEU A 127 -17.42 -36.29 9.74
N ALA A 128 -18.58 -36.40 10.40
CA ALA A 128 -19.33 -35.24 10.88
C ALA A 128 -18.59 -34.51 12.01
N VAL A 129 -18.02 -35.25 12.96
CA VAL A 129 -17.26 -34.69 14.10
C VAL A 129 -16.11 -33.78 13.64
N PRO A 130 -15.19 -34.19 12.75
CA PRO A 130 -14.13 -33.32 12.26
C PRO A 130 -14.66 -32.17 11.38
N GLY A 131 -15.75 -32.38 10.62
CA GLY A 131 -16.39 -31.31 9.85
C GLY A 131 -16.83 -30.13 10.71
N PHE A 132 -17.55 -30.41 11.81
CA PHE A 132 -17.93 -29.38 12.77
C PHE A 132 -16.72 -28.81 13.54
N ALA A 133 -15.76 -29.65 13.91
CA ALA A 133 -14.54 -29.19 14.57
C ALA A 133 -13.75 -28.20 13.69
N CYS A 134 -13.66 -28.42 12.37
CA CYS A 134 -13.03 -27.50 11.42
C CYS A 134 -13.73 -26.13 11.38
N TRP A 135 -15.05 -26.06 11.46
CA TRP A 135 -15.75 -24.78 11.52
C TRP A 135 -15.55 -24.05 12.84
N ILE A 136 -15.58 -24.76 13.97
CA ILE A 136 -15.30 -24.17 15.28
C ILE A 136 -13.85 -23.66 15.34
N ALA A 137 -12.91 -24.42 14.78
CA ALA A 137 -11.49 -24.07 14.73
C ALA A 137 -11.16 -22.93 13.73
N ALA A 138 -12.06 -22.58 12.81
CA ALA A 138 -11.79 -21.58 11.76
C ALA A 138 -11.49 -20.19 12.35
N TYR A 139 -12.27 -19.78 13.35
CA TYR A 139 -12.08 -18.48 14.00
C TYR A 139 -10.74 -18.37 14.77
N PRO A 140 -10.39 -19.28 15.70
CA PRO A 140 -9.10 -19.21 16.40
C PRO A 140 -7.92 -19.39 15.45
N ALA A 141 -8.02 -20.25 14.43
CA ALA A 141 -6.98 -20.41 13.42
C ALA A 141 -6.74 -19.12 12.63
N CYS A 142 -7.80 -18.46 12.16
CA CYS A 142 -7.70 -17.18 11.47
C CYS A 142 -7.02 -16.13 12.35
N ARG A 143 -7.46 -15.98 13.60
CA ARG A 143 -6.85 -15.02 14.54
C ARG A 143 -5.37 -15.31 14.79
N ALA A 144 -5.00 -16.58 14.96
CA ALA A 144 -3.61 -16.98 15.16
C ALA A 144 -2.75 -16.64 13.94
N VAL A 145 -3.25 -16.87 12.73
CA VAL A 145 -2.55 -16.54 11.47
C VAL A 145 -2.37 -15.03 11.29
N VAL A 146 -3.40 -14.23 11.56
CA VAL A 146 -3.30 -12.76 11.52
C VAL A 146 -2.25 -12.28 12.52
N ALA A 147 -2.31 -12.73 13.78
CA ALA A 147 -1.38 -12.32 14.82
C ALA A 147 0.06 -12.79 14.55
N ALA A 148 0.26 -14.00 14.02
CA ALA A 148 1.58 -14.51 13.66
C ALA A 148 2.18 -13.75 12.47
N THR A 149 1.37 -13.48 11.44
CA THR A 149 1.82 -12.73 10.26
C THR A 149 2.14 -11.28 10.62
N GLY A 150 1.31 -10.62 11.43
CA GLY A 150 1.54 -9.24 11.88
C GLY A 150 2.84 -9.12 12.69
N ARG A 151 3.08 -10.03 13.64
CA ARG A 151 4.33 -10.05 14.43
C ARG A 151 5.58 -10.24 13.57
N ARG A 152 5.49 -11.04 12.50
CA ARG A 152 6.62 -11.26 11.57
C ARG A 152 6.85 -10.07 10.65
N ALA A 153 5.78 -9.39 10.22
CA ALA A 153 5.86 -8.25 9.32
C ALA A 153 6.34 -6.97 10.02
N ALA A 154 5.96 -6.75 11.28
CA ALA A 154 6.28 -5.55 12.07
C ALA A 154 7.76 -5.10 12.00
N PRO A 155 8.78 -5.94 12.29
CA PRO A 155 10.18 -5.49 12.22
C PRO A 155 10.65 -5.17 10.80
N THR A 156 10.03 -5.79 9.78
CA THR A 156 10.37 -5.52 8.38
C THR A 156 9.76 -4.19 7.93
N ILE A 157 8.51 -3.92 8.36
CA ILE A 157 7.81 -2.66 8.11
C ILE A 157 8.58 -1.49 8.73
N GLU A 158 9.02 -1.62 9.99
CA GLU A 158 9.82 -0.59 10.67
C GLU A 158 11.10 -0.26 9.90
N ARG A 159 11.87 -1.29 9.52
CA ARG A 159 13.08 -1.11 8.71
C ARG A 159 12.79 -0.41 7.37
N LEU A 160 11.65 -0.72 6.74
CA LEU A 160 11.26 -0.08 5.48
C LEU A 160 10.93 1.40 5.67
N TYR A 161 10.36 1.78 6.81
CA TYR A 161 10.15 3.18 7.18
C TYR A 161 11.47 3.92 7.39
N ASP A 162 12.41 3.34 8.15
CA ASP A 162 13.74 3.94 8.33
C ASP A 162 14.45 4.18 6.99
N LEU A 163 14.39 3.18 6.09
CA LEU A 163 15.00 3.29 4.78
C LEU A 163 14.30 4.31 3.87
N ASN A 164 12.99 4.53 4.04
CA ASN A 164 12.26 5.58 3.33
C ASN A 164 12.72 6.95 3.82
N ASP A 165 12.88 7.14 5.12
CA ASP A 165 13.35 8.40 5.71
C ASP A 165 14.75 8.77 5.22
N ASP A 166 15.65 7.79 5.11
CA ASP A 166 16.98 7.98 4.52
C ASP A 166 16.92 8.43 3.05
N VAL A 167 16.00 7.88 2.27
CA VAL A 167 15.80 8.25 0.86
C VAL A 167 15.22 9.65 0.76
N CYS A 168 14.21 9.98 1.58
CA CYS A 168 13.63 11.32 1.66
C CYS A 168 14.67 12.37 2.06
N ARG A 169 15.54 12.07 3.03
CA ARG A 169 16.62 12.98 3.46
C ARG A 169 17.61 13.26 2.33
N LYS A 170 18.01 12.22 1.59
CA LYS A 170 18.89 12.36 0.42
C LYS A 170 18.24 13.17 -0.70
N ALA A 171 16.96 12.91 -0.98
CA ALA A 171 16.21 13.67 -1.97
C ALA A 171 16.10 15.16 -1.60
N HIS A 172 15.79 15.45 -0.33
CA HIS A 172 15.71 16.83 0.16
C HIS A 172 17.06 17.56 0.08
N ALA A 173 18.17 16.86 0.35
CA ALA A 173 19.51 17.43 0.19
C ALA A 173 19.88 17.75 -1.26
N LEU A 174 19.29 17.06 -2.25
CA LEU A 174 19.53 17.33 -3.68
C LEU A 174 18.68 18.50 -4.23
N LEU A 175 17.68 18.95 -3.48
CA LEU A 175 16.80 20.07 -3.84
C LEU A 175 17.25 21.40 -3.23
N ARG A 176 18.25 21.36 -2.34
CA ARG A 176 18.85 22.53 -1.70
C ARG A 176 20.17 22.87 -2.36
#